data_AF-A0A5S5D4D9-F1
#
_entry.id   AF-A0A5S5D4D9-F1
#
_cell.length_a   1.000
_cell.length_b   1.000
_cell.length_c   1.000
_cell.angle_alpha   90.00
_cell.angle_beta   90.00
_cell.angle_gamma   90.00
#
_symmetry.space_group_name_H-M   'P 1'
#
loop_
_entity.id
_entity.type
_entity.pdbx_description
1 polymer ?
#
loop_
_entity_poly.entity_id
_entity_poly.type
_entity_poly.pdbx_seq_one_letter_code
_entity_poly.pdbx_strand_id
1 'polypeptide(L)'
;MSSAVAALCIVLGAAVVVLVAWDVVSTTLTLGEGAGPLTRRVLSSGWRQLMRLHRGRADGRASLLTAGGPVLMVTTVVLWVGAFWTGWSLVFVGSGSVVEFSSGRSASVADVFYYAGFAVSSLGVGDFVSTVPGWRVATAVASFSGLALLTLSITYLFSVMSAVVTRRALATQLHALGGSAQDLLLGSWDGDRFDPVLTQQLLALPGQLATVAEQHLAYPVLHFFRSRRAEAEAPLAIARLDDAALLLRFAVAEHVRPPGPAVDQVRRVVDRYLATATAGHDGPAEEEEPPPPPEVGRLAAAGMPLADAGSWRCAVEEAAPRRVRLRRLVEDAGWDWEA
;
A
#
# COMPACT_ATOMS: atom_id res chain seq x y z
N MET A 1 38.97 -13.27 21.55
CA MET A 1 38.60 -12.04 20.80
C MET A 1 39.22 -10.86 21.52
N SER A 2 39.75 -9.85 20.82
CA SER A 2 40.27 -8.65 21.49
C SER A 2 39.12 -7.82 22.07
N SER A 3 39.38 -7.07 23.14
CA SER A 3 38.37 -6.21 23.79
C SER A 3 37.75 -5.19 22.83
N ALA A 4 38.54 -4.66 21.89
CA ALA A 4 38.07 -3.74 20.86
C ALA A 4 37.07 -4.38 19.89
N VAL A 5 37.34 -5.61 19.43
CA VAL A 5 36.42 -6.34 18.53
C VAL A 5 35.15 -6.72 19.26
N ALA A 6 35.25 -7.12 20.53
CA ALA A 6 34.10 -7.41 21.38
C ALA A 6 33.16 -6.19 21.53
N ALA A 7 33.73 -5.04 21.88
CA ALA A 7 32.97 -3.79 22.00
C ALA A 7 32.33 -3.39 20.67
N LEU A 8 33.05 -3.54 19.55
CA LEU A 8 32.53 -3.24 18.22
C LEU A 8 31.33 -4.12 17.87
N CYS A 9 31.40 -5.43 18.14
CA CYS A 9 30.27 -6.36 17.92
C CYS A 9 29.04 -5.96 18.73
N ILE A 10 29.21 -5.58 20.01
CA ILE A 10 28.10 -5.13 20.85
C ILE A 10 27.46 -3.86 20.29
N VAL A 11 28.29 -2.84 19.99
CA VAL A 11 27.79 -1.55 19.49
C VAL A 11 27.09 -1.72 18.16
N LEU A 12 27.67 -2.46 17.21
CA LEU A 12 27.08 -2.71 15.91
C LEU A 12 25.78 -3.52 16.03
N GLY A 13 25.77 -4.57 16.85
CA GLY A 13 24.59 -5.38 17.09
C GLY A 13 23.44 -4.58 17.71
N ALA A 14 23.75 -3.78 18.73
CA ALA A 14 22.76 -2.89 19.38
C ALA A 14 22.22 -1.84 18.40
N ALA A 15 23.08 -1.25 17.56
CA ALA A 15 22.64 -0.31 16.52
C ALA A 15 21.69 -0.97 15.52
N VAL A 16 21.95 -2.22 15.10
CA VAL A 16 21.04 -2.99 14.23
C VAL A 16 19.70 -3.25 14.92
N VAL A 17 19.71 -3.68 16.18
CA VAL A 17 18.48 -3.93 16.97
C VAL A 17 17.63 -2.66 17.07
N VAL A 18 18.24 -1.53 17.41
CA VAL A 18 17.55 -0.23 17.52
C VAL A 18 17.02 0.24 16.17
N LEU A 19 17.81 0.10 15.10
CA LEU A 19 17.38 0.47 13.74
C LEU A 19 16.16 -0.36 13.29
N VAL A 20 16.17 -1.68 13.52
CA VAL A 20 15.03 -2.54 13.17
C VAL A 20 13.82 -2.22 14.03
N ALA A 21 13.98 -2.01 15.33
CA ALA A 21 12.88 -1.62 16.21
C ALA A 21 12.25 -0.28 15.78
N TRP A 22 13.08 0.72 15.45
CA TRP A 22 12.64 1.99 14.88
C TRP A 22 11.88 1.79 13.56
N ASP A 23 12.42 0.95 12.66
CA ASP A 23 11.79 0.67 11.37
C ASP A 23 10.42 0.00 11.50
N VAL A 24 10.30 -0.98 12.41
CA VAL A 24 9.03 -1.66 12.66
C VAL A 24 8.04 -0.69 13.28
N VAL A 25 8.42 0.02 14.35
CA VAL A 25 7.53 1.00 15.00
C VAL A 25 7.07 2.07 14.02
N SER A 26 7.95 2.61 13.18
CA SER A 26 7.55 3.59 12.16
C SER A 26 6.62 2.96 11.11
N THR A 27 6.97 1.78 10.58
CA THR A 27 6.17 1.13 9.54
C THR A 27 4.80 0.68 10.05
N THR A 28 4.67 0.32 11.34
CA THR A 28 3.42 -0.24 11.89
C THR A 28 2.59 0.74 12.71
N LEU A 29 3.21 1.71 13.38
CA LEU A 29 2.54 2.59 14.35
C LEU A 29 2.50 4.07 13.93
N THR A 30 3.46 4.57 13.14
CA THR A 30 3.39 5.97 12.69
C THR A 30 2.43 6.10 11.50
N LEU A 31 1.19 6.49 11.81
CA LEU A 31 0.18 6.86 10.82
C LEU A 31 0.58 8.20 10.18
N GLY A 32 1.12 8.17 8.96
CA GLY A 32 1.19 9.37 8.10
C GLY A 32 2.57 9.83 7.59
N GLU A 33 3.69 9.26 8.05
CA GLU A 33 5.03 9.64 7.55
C GLU A 33 5.66 8.63 6.57
N GLY A 34 4.89 7.61 6.17
CA GLY A 34 5.33 6.55 5.25
C GLY A 34 6.10 5.42 5.93
N ALA A 35 6.73 4.57 5.12
CA ALA A 35 7.44 3.39 5.61
C ALA A 35 8.80 3.74 6.24
N GLY A 36 9.22 2.97 7.24
CA GLY A 36 10.53 3.11 7.87
C GLY A 36 11.70 3.00 6.88
N PRO A 37 12.91 3.45 7.26
CA PRO A 37 14.06 3.56 6.35
C PRO A 37 14.53 2.23 5.74
N LEU A 38 14.47 1.12 6.48
CA LEU A 38 14.77 -0.22 5.96
C LEU A 38 13.64 -0.66 5.03
N THR A 39 12.39 -0.58 5.48
CA THR A 39 11.23 -0.99 4.68
C THR A 39 11.16 -0.24 3.35
N ARG A 40 11.32 1.09 3.36
CA ARG A 40 11.35 1.91 2.14
C ARG A 40 12.44 1.48 1.16
N ARG A 41 13.63 1.12 1.66
CA ARG A 41 14.74 0.62 0.82
C ARG A 41 14.44 -0.75 0.24
N VAL A 42 13.83 -1.66 1.01
CA VAL A 42 13.42 -2.99 0.54
C VAL A 42 12.36 -2.85 -0.54
N LEU A 43 11.32 -2.06 -0.30
CA LEU A 43 10.23 -1.85 -1.24
C LEU A 43 10.74 -1.26 -2.56
N SER A 44 11.51 -0.17 -2.51
CA SER A 44 12.07 0.47 -3.71
C SER A 44 13.09 -0.41 -4.46
N SER A 45 13.92 -1.17 -3.75
CA SER A 45 14.93 -2.03 -4.37
C SER A 45 14.31 -3.31 -4.93
N GLY A 46 13.40 -3.93 -4.18
CA GLY A 46 12.64 -5.09 -4.62
C GLY A 46 11.79 -4.77 -5.84
N TRP A 47 11.14 -3.60 -5.88
CA TRP A 47 10.41 -3.16 -7.07
C TRP A 47 11.32 -2.98 -8.28
N ARG A 48 12.47 -2.30 -8.13
CA ARG A 48 13.43 -2.15 -9.23
C ARG A 48 13.95 -3.49 -9.73
N GLN A 49 14.20 -4.45 -8.85
CA GLN A 49 14.62 -5.80 -9.23
C GLN A 49 13.49 -6.54 -9.96
N LEU A 50 12.26 -6.45 -9.47
CA LEU A 50 11.10 -7.05 -10.12
C LEU A 50 10.91 -6.49 -11.54
N MET A 51 11.04 -5.16 -11.71
CA MET A 51 10.96 -4.50 -13.01
C MET A 51 12.12 -4.89 -13.94
N ARG A 52 13.34 -5.04 -13.43
CA ARG A 52 14.48 -5.54 -14.22
C ARG A 52 14.27 -6.98 -14.70
N LEU A 53 13.77 -7.85 -13.82
CA LEU A 53 13.46 -9.25 -14.14
C LEU A 53 12.29 -9.35 -15.14
N HIS A 54 11.34 -8.41 -15.08
CA HIS A 54 10.19 -8.36 -15.97
C HIS A 54 10.55 -7.88 -17.38
N ARG A 55 11.41 -6.87 -17.53
CA ARG A 55 11.88 -6.37 -18.84
C ARG A 55 12.54 -7.44 -19.73
N GLY A 56 12.99 -8.56 -19.15
CA GLY A 56 13.57 -9.69 -19.88
C GLY A 56 12.59 -10.80 -20.30
N ARG A 57 11.30 -10.74 -19.97
CA ARG A 57 10.31 -11.81 -20.28
C ARG A 57 9.03 -11.21 -20.88
N ALA A 58 8.96 -11.19 -22.21
CA ALA A 58 7.87 -10.59 -22.98
C ALA A 58 6.49 -11.26 -22.80
N ASP A 59 6.43 -12.53 -22.36
CA ASP A 59 5.20 -13.33 -22.45
C ASP A 59 4.45 -13.59 -21.13
N GLY A 60 4.93 -13.07 -20.00
CA GLY A 60 4.38 -13.32 -18.66
C GLY A 60 3.62 -12.16 -18.02
N ARG A 61 2.83 -11.42 -18.81
CA ARG A 61 2.35 -10.05 -18.52
C ARG A 61 1.55 -9.83 -17.22
N ALA A 62 0.88 -10.83 -16.63
CA ALA A 62 -0.01 -10.60 -15.48
C ALA A 62 0.42 -11.26 -14.16
N SER A 63 0.88 -12.51 -14.18
CA SER A 63 0.94 -13.34 -12.96
C SER A 63 2.04 -12.95 -11.97
N LEU A 64 3.24 -12.63 -12.46
CA LEU A 64 4.41 -12.31 -11.61
C LEU A 64 4.27 -10.94 -10.94
N LEU A 65 3.69 -9.97 -11.63
CA LEU A 65 3.42 -8.64 -11.09
C LEU A 65 2.28 -8.64 -10.06
N THR A 66 1.28 -9.53 -10.22
CA THR A 66 0.22 -9.67 -9.19
C THR A 66 0.79 -10.17 -7.85
N ALA A 67 1.83 -11.01 -7.88
CA ALA A 67 2.47 -11.55 -6.68
C ALA A 67 3.48 -10.58 -6.04
N GLY A 68 3.81 -9.45 -6.70
CA GLY A 68 4.82 -8.50 -6.25
C GLY A 68 4.54 -7.94 -4.85
N GLY A 69 3.32 -7.43 -4.62
CA GLY A 69 2.88 -6.91 -3.31
C GLY A 69 3.06 -7.92 -2.16
N PRO A 70 2.40 -9.10 -2.21
CA PRO A 70 2.57 -10.14 -1.19
C PRO A 70 4.02 -10.59 -0.97
N VAL A 71 4.80 -10.75 -2.04
CA VAL A 71 6.20 -11.20 -1.93
C VAL A 71 7.07 -10.13 -1.26
N LEU A 72 6.95 -8.86 -1.66
CA LEU A 72 7.70 -7.76 -1.04
C LEU A 72 7.36 -7.65 0.44
N MET A 73 6.08 -7.80 0.76
CA MET A 73 5.59 -7.73 2.12
C MET A 73 6.16 -8.84 3.01
N VAL A 74 6.13 -10.10 2.56
CA VAL A 74 6.74 -11.23 3.28
C VAL A 74 8.25 -11.04 3.39
N THR A 75 8.89 -10.54 2.33
CA THR A 75 10.33 -10.24 2.31
C THR A 75 10.70 -9.20 3.37
N THR A 76 9.89 -8.15 3.55
CA THR A 76 10.09 -7.15 4.61
C THR A 76 10.07 -7.79 6.00
N VAL A 77 9.10 -8.65 6.29
CA VAL A 77 9.01 -9.34 7.60
C VAL A 77 10.20 -10.27 7.83
N VAL A 78 10.57 -11.06 6.82
CA VAL A 78 11.75 -11.93 6.89
C VAL A 78 13.03 -11.12 7.14
N LEU A 79 13.17 -9.96 6.49
CA LEU A 79 14.29 -9.07 6.72
C LEU A 79 14.30 -8.52 8.14
N TRP A 80 13.16 -8.08 8.68
CA TRP A 80 13.08 -7.62 10.07
C TRP A 80 13.53 -8.70 11.04
N VAL A 81 12.97 -9.90 10.93
CA VAL A 81 13.33 -11.03 11.80
C VAL A 81 14.81 -11.40 11.66
N GLY A 82 15.31 -11.51 10.42
CA GLY A 82 16.71 -11.87 10.15
C GLY A 82 17.71 -10.82 10.63
N ALA A 83 17.42 -9.53 10.40
CA ALA A 83 18.27 -8.42 10.85
C ALA A 83 18.25 -8.29 12.37
N PHE A 84 17.08 -8.43 13.01
CA PHE A 84 16.94 -8.39 14.46
C PHE A 84 17.68 -9.55 15.14
N TRP A 85 17.52 -10.75 14.59
CA TRP A 85 18.24 -11.95 15.03
C TRP A 85 19.77 -11.75 14.89
N THR A 86 20.22 -11.23 13.75
CA THR A 86 21.63 -10.94 13.52
C THR A 86 22.17 -9.89 14.51
N GLY A 87 21.39 -8.84 14.79
CA GLY A 87 21.75 -7.81 15.76
C GLY A 87 21.97 -8.36 17.17
N TRP A 88 21.04 -9.17 17.67
CA TRP A 88 21.19 -9.85 18.97
C TRP A 88 22.33 -10.86 18.97
N SER A 89 22.54 -11.59 17.87
CA SER A 89 23.67 -12.51 17.74
C SER A 89 25.00 -11.78 17.88
N LEU A 90 25.16 -10.61 17.24
CA LEU A 90 26.37 -9.78 17.38
C LEU A 90 26.57 -9.29 18.81
N VAL A 91 25.49 -8.89 19.49
CA VAL A 91 25.53 -8.49 20.91
C VAL A 91 26.04 -9.63 21.80
N PHE A 92 25.52 -10.84 21.64
CA PHE A 92 25.95 -12.00 22.43
C PHE A 92 27.33 -12.54 22.02
N VAL A 93 27.73 -12.42 20.76
CA VAL A 93 29.10 -12.76 20.33
C VAL A 93 30.08 -11.82 21.02
N GLY A 94 29.77 -10.52 21.03
CA GLY A 94 30.58 -9.50 21.69
C GLY A 94 30.65 -9.66 23.21
N SER A 95 29.62 -10.23 23.85
CA SER A 95 29.65 -10.49 25.30
C SER A 95 30.63 -11.58 25.69
N GLY A 96 30.80 -12.60 24.85
CA GLY A 96 31.56 -13.81 25.18
C GLY A 96 31.01 -14.57 26.40
N SER A 97 29.77 -14.29 26.81
CA SER A 97 29.19 -14.79 28.08
C SER A 97 28.37 -16.07 27.94
N VAL A 98 28.14 -16.52 26.71
CA VAL A 98 27.30 -17.68 26.39
C VAL A 98 28.12 -18.95 26.48
N VAL A 99 27.61 -19.93 27.23
CA VAL A 99 28.22 -21.25 27.40
C VAL A 99 27.19 -22.34 27.20
N GLU A 100 27.67 -23.51 26.82
CA GLU A 100 26.89 -24.75 26.81
C GLU A 100 26.53 -25.15 28.25
N PHE A 101 25.25 -25.42 28.52
CA PHE A 101 24.74 -25.65 29.87
C PHE A 101 25.32 -26.92 30.52
N SER A 102 25.46 -27.99 29.74
CA SER A 102 25.92 -29.30 30.23
C SER A 102 27.42 -29.35 30.49
N SER A 103 28.22 -28.73 29.63
CA SER A 103 29.69 -28.85 29.64
C SER A 103 30.38 -27.61 30.22
N GLY A 104 29.68 -26.47 30.31
CA GLY A 104 30.26 -25.17 30.67
C GLY A 104 31.21 -24.59 29.62
N ARG A 105 31.35 -25.25 28.46
CA ARG A 105 32.25 -24.83 27.38
C ARG A 105 31.75 -23.54 26.74
N SER A 106 32.67 -22.64 26.42
CA SER A 106 32.34 -21.43 25.66
C SER A 106 31.68 -21.76 24.33
N ALA A 107 30.58 -21.09 24.04
CA ALA A 107 29.83 -21.25 22.80
C ALA A 107 30.65 -20.74 21.60
N SER A 108 30.58 -21.46 20.47
CA SER A 108 31.09 -20.97 19.20
C SER A 108 30.20 -19.84 18.63
N VAL A 109 30.65 -19.13 17.60
CA VAL A 109 29.83 -18.09 16.96
C VAL A 109 28.51 -18.65 16.40
N ALA A 110 28.54 -19.87 15.87
CA ALA A 110 27.34 -20.55 15.38
C ALA A 110 26.38 -20.92 16.54
N ASP A 111 26.93 -21.37 17.66
CA ASP A 111 26.16 -21.68 18.88
C ASP A 111 25.51 -20.41 19.45
N VAL A 112 26.21 -19.28 19.43
CA VAL A 112 25.66 -17.98 19.86
C VAL A 112 24.56 -17.50 18.91
N PHE A 113 24.73 -17.68 17.60
CA PHE A 113 23.70 -17.37 16.62
C PHE A 113 22.44 -18.23 16.85
N TYR A 114 22.62 -19.53 17.05
CA TYR A 114 21.54 -20.45 17.43
C TYR A 114 20.84 -20.00 18.73
N TYR A 115 21.62 -19.72 19.78
CA TYR A 115 21.11 -19.25 21.09
C TYR A 115 20.30 -17.96 20.95
N ALA A 116 20.81 -16.97 20.21
CA ALA A 116 20.11 -15.71 19.97
C ALA A 116 18.78 -15.93 19.24
N GLY A 117 18.74 -16.88 18.29
CA GLY A 117 17.53 -17.23 17.56
C GLY A 117 16.46 -17.82 18.49
N PHE A 118 16.85 -18.72 19.38
CA PHE A 118 15.97 -19.28 20.39
C PHE A 118 15.51 -18.28 21.44
N ALA A 119 16.37 -17.32 21.81
CA ALA A 119 15.99 -16.22 22.68
C ALA A 119 14.95 -15.32 21.99
N VAL A 120 15.24 -14.80 20.80
CA VAL A 120 14.36 -13.86 20.05
C VAL A 120 13.03 -14.51 19.67
N SER A 121 13.01 -15.79 19.33
CA SER A 121 11.79 -16.54 19.02
C SER A 121 10.96 -16.94 20.24
N SER A 122 11.43 -16.64 21.46
CA SER A 122 10.82 -17.03 22.75
C SER A 122 10.72 -18.54 23.03
N LEU A 123 11.38 -19.38 22.22
CA LEU A 123 11.36 -20.84 22.38
C LEU A 123 12.22 -21.32 23.57
N GLY A 124 13.40 -20.73 23.78
CA GLY A 124 14.23 -20.94 24.98
C GLY A 124 14.56 -22.40 25.35
N VAL A 125 15.32 -23.12 24.51
CA VAL A 125 15.66 -24.56 24.73
C VAL A 125 16.55 -24.81 25.96
N GLY A 126 17.35 -23.82 26.37
CA GLY A 126 18.19 -23.90 27.58
C GLY A 126 19.45 -24.75 27.45
N ASP A 127 19.79 -25.21 26.24
CA ASP A 127 21.05 -25.86 25.90
C ASP A 127 22.25 -24.90 26.00
N PHE A 128 22.03 -23.62 25.71
CA PHE A 128 22.98 -22.53 25.92
C PHE A 128 22.44 -21.50 26.91
N VAL A 129 23.32 -21.04 27.80
CA VAL A 129 22.98 -20.05 28.84
C VAL A 129 24.05 -18.98 28.96
N SER A 130 23.63 -17.78 29.37
CA SER A 130 24.58 -16.75 29.78
C SER A 130 24.96 -16.91 31.26
N THR A 131 26.26 -16.93 31.54
CA THR A 131 26.78 -17.12 32.91
C THR A 131 26.70 -15.84 33.76
N VAL A 132 26.76 -14.67 33.12
CA VAL A 132 26.80 -13.37 33.79
C VAL A 132 25.40 -12.79 34.00
N PRO A 133 25.05 -12.29 35.21
CA PRO A 133 23.71 -11.77 35.51
C PRO A 133 23.19 -10.70 34.53
N GLY A 134 24.02 -9.72 34.16
CA GLY A 134 23.62 -8.66 33.22
C GLY A 134 23.23 -9.20 31.84
N TRP A 135 23.94 -10.21 31.36
CA TRP A 135 23.67 -10.84 30.07
C TRP A 135 22.46 -11.80 30.11
N ARG A 136 22.11 -12.33 31.29
CA ARG A 136 20.82 -13.02 31.49
C ARG A 136 19.64 -12.07 31.34
N VAL A 137 19.75 -10.85 31.89
CA VAL A 137 18.74 -9.80 31.68
C VAL A 137 18.67 -9.42 30.19
N ALA A 138 19.82 -9.27 29.51
CA ALA A 138 19.84 -9.03 28.07
C ALA A 138 19.15 -10.14 27.26
N THR A 139 19.24 -11.39 27.70
CA THR A 139 18.51 -12.52 27.10
C THR A 139 17.00 -12.33 27.25
N ALA A 140 16.52 -11.98 28.44
CA ALA A 140 15.10 -11.70 28.67
C ALA A 140 14.61 -10.51 27.81
N VAL A 141 15.44 -9.46 27.68
CA VAL A 141 15.15 -8.31 26.79
C VAL A 141 15.08 -8.75 25.33
N ALA A 142 16.00 -9.61 24.88
CA ALA A 142 15.98 -10.17 23.52
C ALA A 142 14.71 -10.97 23.25
N SER A 143 14.27 -11.80 24.21
CA SER A 143 13.03 -12.57 24.09
C SER A 143 11.78 -11.70 24.09
N PHE A 144 11.67 -10.74 25.01
CA PHE A 144 10.51 -9.85 25.06
C PHE A 144 10.41 -8.97 23.81
N SER A 145 11.54 -8.40 23.37
CA SER A 145 11.59 -7.58 22.16
C SER A 145 11.37 -8.39 20.89
N GLY A 146 11.85 -9.64 20.82
CA GLY A 146 11.57 -10.56 19.72
C GLY A 146 10.10 -10.95 19.61
N LEU A 147 9.46 -11.23 20.74
CA LEU A 147 8.00 -11.47 20.79
C LEU A 147 7.22 -10.24 20.32
N ALA A 148 7.58 -9.05 20.78
CA ALA A 148 6.96 -7.80 20.34
C ALA A 148 7.15 -7.57 18.83
N LEU A 149 8.35 -7.80 18.30
CA LEU A 149 8.66 -7.70 16.87
C LEU A 149 7.77 -8.64 16.05
N LEU A 150 7.69 -9.92 16.41
CA LEU A 150 6.87 -10.90 15.70
C LEU A 150 5.39 -10.54 15.74
N THR A 151 4.90 -10.11 16.91
CA THR A 151 3.51 -9.69 17.09
C THR A 151 3.15 -8.50 16.22
N LEU A 152 3.99 -7.45 16.22
CA LEU A 152 3.82 -6.27 15.36
C LEU A 152 3.92 -6.63 13.88
N SER A 153 4.83 -7.54 13.52
CA SER A 153 5.00 -8.01 12.13
C SER A 153 3.75 -8.74 11.61
N ILE A 154 3.17 -9.65 12.41
CA ILE A 154 1.94 -10.35 12.05
C ILE A 154 0.75 -9.38 12.01
N THR A 155 0.67 -8.45 12.97
CA THR A 155 -0.37 -7.41 13.01
C THR A 155 -0.32 -6.55 11.75
N TYR A 156 0.87 -6.09 11.36
CA TYR A 156 1.09 -5.40 10.09
C TYR A 156 0.66 -6.25 8.90
N LEU A 157 0.97 -7.54 8.91
CA LEU A 157 0.56 -8.46 7.86
C LEU A 157 -0.96 -8.46 7.65
N PHE A 158 -1.68 -8.60 8.76
CA PHE A 158 -3.13 -8.58 8.75
C PHE A 158 -3.71 -7.23 8.33
N SER A 159 -3.17 -6.12 8.86
CA SER A 159 -3.65 -4.77 8.55
C SER A 159 -3.53 -4.41 7.08
N VAL A 160 -2.40 -4.74 6.45
CA VAL A 160 -2.21 -4.50 5.01
C VAL A 160 -3.14 -5.39 4.19
N MET A 161 -3.28 -6.67 4.54
CA MET A 161 -4.20 -7.58 3.83
C MET A 161 -5.64 -7.10 3.93
N SER A 162 -6.06 -6.62 5.10
CA SER A 162 -7.36 -5.99 5.31
C SER A 162 -7.54 -4.77 4.40
N ALA A 163 -6.55 -3.87 4.35
CA ALA A 163 -6.59 -2.71 3.46
C ALA A 163 -6.66 -3.07 1.97
N VAL A 164 -5.97 -4.13 1.53
CA VAL A 164 -6.08 -4.65 0.15
C VAL A 164 -7.50 -5.14 -0.13
N VAL A 165 -8.12 -5.86 0.82
CA VAL A 165 -9.50 -6.34 0.68
C VAL A 165 -10.48 -5.16 0.65
N THR A 166 -10.36 -4.18 1.54
CA THR A 166 -11.18 -2.96 1.53
C THR A 166 -11.09 -2.23 0.19
N ARG A 167 -9.86 -2.04 -0.32
CA ARG A 167 -9.62 -1.40 -1.62
C ARG A 167 -10.28 -2.15 -2.79
N ARG A 168 -10.17 -3.48 -2.80
CA ARG A 168 -10.80 -4.32 -3.83
C ARG A 168 -12.32 -4.32 -3.73
N ALA A 169 -12.86 -4.35 -2.52
CA ALA A 169 -14.29 -4.28 -2.29
C ALA A 169 -14.86 -2.95 -2.80
N LEU A 170 -14.19 -1.82 -2.55
CA LEU A 170 -14.56 -0.52 -3.13
C LEU A 170 -14.54 -0.57 -4.66
N ALA A 171 -13.49 -1.10 -5.27
CA ALA A 171 -13.38 -1.19 -6.73
C ALA A 171 -14.53 -2.01 -7.34
N THR A 172 -14.85 -3.17 -6.74
CA THR A 172 -15.97 -4.02 -7.17
C THR A 172 -17.31 -3.34 -6.96
N GLN A 173 -17.50 -2.61 -5.86
CA GLN A 173 -18.72 -1.82 -5.63
C GLN A 173 -18.89 -0.74 -6.69
N LEU A 174 -17.84 0.01 -7.01
CA LEU A 174 -17.86 1.02 -8.07
C LEU A 174 -18.11 0.41 -9.45
N HIS A 175 -17.48 -0.72 -9.77
CA HIS A 175 -17.72 -1.42 -11.03
C HIS A 175 -19.15 -1.94 -11.15
N ALA A 176 -19.75 -2.39 -10.05
CA ALA A 176 -21.16 -2.81 -10.01
C ALA A 176 -22.15 -1.66 -10.25
N LEU A 177 -21.75 -0.39 -10.06
CA LEU A 177 -22.55 0.76 -10.46
C LEU A 177 -22.55 0.96 -11.99
N GLY A 178 -21.49 0.55 -12.67
CA GLY A 178 -21.36 0.63 -14.12
C GLY A 178 -19.96 0.24 -14.60
N GLY A 179 -19.90 -0.48 -15.73
CA GLY A 179 -18.65 -0.88 -16.35
C GLY A 179 -17.85 0.29 -16.93
N SER A 180 -18.54 1.37 -17.30
CA SER A 180 -17.97 2.63 -17.77
C SER A 180 -18.67 3.81 -17.10
N ALA A 181 -18.12 5.02 -17.26
CA ALA A 181 -18.75 6.24 -16.78
C ALA A 181 -20.19 6.40 -17.32
N GLN A 182 -20.40 6.08 -18.61
CA GLN A 182 -21.73 6.15 -19.23
C GLN A 182 -22.67 5.07 -18.70
N ASP A 183 -22.21 3.84 -18.50
CA ASP A 183 -23.06 2.75 -18.02
C ASP A 183 -23.61 3.05 -16.61
N LEU A 184 -22.83 3.74 -15.77
CA LEU A 184 -23.28 4.20 -14.46
C LEU A 184 -24.48 5.15 -14.56
N LEU A 185 -24.37 6.14 -15.46
CA LEU A 185 -25.44 7.12 -15.68
C LEU A 185 -26.67 6.46 -16.32
N LEU A 186 -26.46 5.63 -17.35
CA LEU A 186 -27.53 4.96 -18.08
C LEU A 186 -28.26 3.93 -17.22
N GLY A 187 -27.55 3.21 -16.35
CA GLY A 187 -28.15 2.25 -15.42
C GLY A 187 -29.04 2.89 -14.37
N SER A 188 -28.90 4.21 -14.15
CA SER A 188 -29.68 4.98 -13.18
C SER A 188 -30.71 5.91 -13.85
N TRP A 189 -30.85 5.87 -15.17
CA TRP A 189 -31.72 6.75 -15.95
C TRP A 189 -32.99 6.02 -16.40
N ASP A 190 -34.17 6.53 -16.04
CA ASP A 190 -35.45 5.91 -16.38
C ASP A 190 -36.10 6.46 -17.66
N GLY A 191 -35.47 7.45 -18.29
CA GLY A 191 -35.99 8.17 -19.47
C GLY A 191 -36.43 9.61 -19.19
N ASP A 192 -36.64 9.98 -17.92
CA ASP A 192 -37.07 11.31 -17.50
C ASP A 192 -36.20 11.88 -16.37
N ARG A 193 -35.80 11.03 -15.42
CA ARG A 193 -35.06 11.40 -14.20
C ARG A 193 -34.06 10.33 -13.79
N PHE A 194 -33.11 10.73 -12.95
CA PHE A 194 -32.29 9.73 -12.26
C PHE A 194 -33.05 9.08 -11.11
N ASP A 195 -32.84 7.79 -10.94
CA ASP A 195 -33.28 7.03 -9.77
C ASP A 195 -32.69 7.69 -8.49
N PRO A 196 -33.51 8.00 -7.46
CA PRO A 196 -33.03 8.48 -6.17
C PRO A 196 -31.93 7.62 -5.52
N VAL A 197 -31.89 6.32 -5.85
CA VAL A 197 -30.85 5.38 -5.39
C VAL A 197 -29.44 5.83 -5.82
N LEU A 198 -29.29 6.43 -7.01
CA LEU A 198 -28.00 6.98 -7.45
C LEU A 198 -27.49 8.04 -6.46
N THR A 199 -28.38 8.94 -6.00
CA THR A 199 -27.99 9.98 -5.04
C THR A 199 -27.56 9.36 -3.71
N GLN A 200 -28.25 8.31 -3.24
CA GLN A 200 -27.88 7.59 -2.01
C GLN A 200 -26.52 6.90 -2.15
N GLN A 201 -26.25 6.27 -3.29
CA GLN A 201 -24.96 5.64 -3.58
C GLN A 201 -23.84 6.69 -3.60
N LEU A 202 -24.03 7.81 -4.31
CA LEU A 202 -23.05 8.91 -4.35
C LEU A 202 -22.73 9.47 -2.96
N LEU A 203 -23.72 9.57 -2.07
CA LEU A 203 -23.52 10.04 -0.70
C LEU A 203 -22.83 9.01 0.21
N ALA A 204 -22.83 7.72 -0.14
CA ALA A 204 -22.18 6.66 0.64
C ALA A 204 -20.69 6.47 0.29
N LEU A 205 -20.28 6.83 -0.93
CA LEU A 205 -18.91 6.64 -1.43
C LEU A 205 -17.82 7.47 -0.70
N PRO A 206 -18.04 8.74 -0.32
CA PRO A 206 -17.00 9.58 0.29
C PRO A 206 -16.29 8.94 1.49
N GLY A 207 -17.04 8.28 2.39
CA GLY A 207 -16.45 7.61 3.55
C GLY A 207 -15.55 6.42 3.19
N GLN A 208 -15.94 5.64 2.18
CA GLN A 208 -15.16 4.50 1.71
C GLN A 208 -13.91 4.95 0.94
N LEU A 209 -14.05 5.96 0.07
CA LEU A 209 -12.93 6.56 -0.65
C LEU A 209 -11.91 7.17 0.31
N ALA A 210 -12.37 7.89 1.34
CA ALA A 210 -11.50 8.44 2.38
C ALA A 210 -10.75 7.34 3.14
N THR A 211 -11.44 6.23 3.47
CA THR A 211 -10.82 5.08 4.12
C THR A 211 -9.69 4.49 3.26
N VAL A 212 -9.94 4.29 1.96
CA VAL A 212 -8.92 3.76 1.04
C VAL A 212 -7.76 4.74 0.86
N ALA A 213 -8.02 6.04 0.83
CA ALA A 213 -6.97 7.06 0.79
C ALA A 213 -6.09 7.02 2.05
N GLU A 214 -6.68 7.05 3.24
CA GLU A 214 -5.92 7.02 4.50
C GLU A 214 -5.15 5.69 4.68
N GLN A 215 -5.73 4.56 4.26
CA GLN A 215 -5.02 3.28 4.22
C GLN A 215 -3.80 3.32 3.28
N HIS A 216 -3.88 4.02 2.15
CA HIS A 216 -2.75 4.16 1.23
C HIS A 216 -1.59 4.98 1.83
N LEU A 217 -1.91 6.04 2.60
CA LEU A 217 -0.90 6.79 3.37
C LEU A 217 -0.25 5.91 4.45
N ALA A 218 -1.07 5.16 5.19
CA ALA A 218 -0.60 4.31 6.29
C ALA A 218 0.25 3.13 5.79
N TYR A 219 -0.08 2.58 4.61
CA TYR A 219 0.55 1.36 4.09
C TYR A 219 1.09 1.57 2.66
N PRO A 220 2.28 2.18 2.51
CA PRO A 220 2.87 2.43 1.19
C PRO A 220 3.10 1.16 0.34
N VAL A 221 3.22 0.00 0.99
CA VAL A 221 3.33 -1.30 0.29
C VAL A 221 2.12 -1.59 -0.60
N LEU A 222 0.95 -0.98 -0.33
CA LEU A 222 -0.27 -1.13 -1.13
C LEU A 222 -0.08 -0.72 -2.60
N HIS A 223 0.88 0.17 -2.89
CA HIS A 223 1.23 0.54 -4.27
C HIS A 223 1.66 -0.67 -5.11
N PHE A 224 2.29 -1.68 -4.50
CA PHE A 224 2.75 -2.88 -5.21
C PHE A 224 1.71 -3.99 -5.33
N PHE A 225 0.55 -3.83 -4.69
CA PHE A 225 -0.55 -4.77 -4.85
C PHE A 225 -1.31 -4.46 -6.13
N ARG A 226 -1.36 -5.45 -7.02
CA ARG A 226 -2.15 -5.41 -8.26
C ARG A 226 -3.24 -6.50 -8.23
N SER A 227 -4.30 -6.30 -8.96
CA SER A 227 -5.37 -7.27 -9.20
C SER A 227 -5.29 -7.79 -10.64
N ARG A 228 -5.73 -9.02 -10.88
CA ARG A 228 -5.79 -9.59 -12.24
C ARG A 228 -7.06 -9.23 -13.00
N ARG A 229 -8.06 -8.69 -12.29
CA ARG A 229 -9.37 -8.35 -12.83
C ARG A 229 -9.52 -6.84 -12.78
N ALA A 230 -9.84 -6.23 -13.92
CA ALA A 230 -10.08 -4.79 -14.05
C ALA A 230 -11.11 -4.29 -13.02
N GLU A 231 -12.16 -5.09 -12.81
CA GLU A 231 -13.28 -4.84 -11.89
C GLU A 231 -12.87 -4.72 -10.42
N ALA A 232 -11.67 -5.21 -10.06
CA ALA A 232 -11.15 -5.18 -8.69
C ALA A 232 -9.97 -4.20 -8.55
N GLU A 233 -9.82 -3.27 -9.49
CA GLU A 233 -8.74 -2.27 -9.49
C GLU A 233 -9.26 -0.90 -9.14
N ALA A 234 -8.89 -0.44 -7.94
CA ALA A 234 -9.36 0.83 -7.42
C ALA A 234 -8.96 2.03 -8.29
N PRO A 235 -7.72 2.16 -8.80
CA PRO A 235 -7.39 3.28 -9.67
C PRO A 235 -8.30 3.39 -10.89
N LEU A 236 -8.58 2.27 -11.56
CA LEU A 236 -9.46 2.22 -12.73
C LEU A 236 -10.91 2.51 -12.36
N ALA A 237 -11.42 1.91 -11.28
CA ALA A 237 -12.78 2.14 -10.81
C ALA A 237 -13.00 3.60 -10.35
N ILE A 238 -12.00 4.20 -9.70
CA ILE A 238 -12.03 5.61 -9.26
C ILE A 238 -11.96 6.54 -10.47
N ALA A 239 -11.15 6.22 -11.50
CA ALA A 239 -11.10 6.99 -12.74
C ALA A 239 -12.46 7.00 -13.46
N ARG A 240 -13.12 5.85 -13.57
CA ARG A 240 -14.47 5.74 -14.15
C ARG A 240 -15.52 6.48 -13.34
N LEU A 241 -15.45 6.41 -12.00
CA LEU A 241 -16.30 7.20 -11.11
C LEU A 241 -16.07 8.71 -11.31
N ASP A 242 -14.82 9.13 -11.50
CA ASP A 242 -14.49 10.54 -11.73
C ASP A 242 -15.06 11.06 -13.06
N ASP A 243 -14.90 10.29 -14.14
CA ASP A 243 -15.49 10.62 -15.44
C ASP A 243 -17.04 10.63 -15.35
N ALA A 244 -17.65 9.72 -14.58
CA ALA A 244 -19.09 9.74 -14.32
C ALA A 244 -19.52 11.00 -13.56
N ALA A 245 -18.77 11.42 -12.55
CA ALA A 245 -19.02 12.64 -11.80
C ALA A 245 -18.83 13.89 -12.67
N LEU A 246 -17.87 13.89 -13.59
CA LEU A 246 -17.65 14.95 -14.57
C LEU A 246 -18.85 15.06 -15.55
N LEU A 247 -19.31 13.94 -16.09
CA LEU A 247 -20.50 13.87 -16.94
C LEU A 247 -21.75 14.37 -16.19
N LEU A 248 -22.02 13.86 -14.98
CA LEU A 248 -23.16 14.27 -14.15
C LEU A 248 -23.14 15.76 -13.85
N ARG A 249 -21.96 16.33 -13.54
CA ARG A 249 -21.86 17.73 -13.11
C ARG A 249 -21.96 18.71 -14.27
N PHE A 250 -21.44 18.36 -15.46
CA PHE A 250 -21.27 19.31 -16.55
C PHE A 250 -21.85 18.90 -17.90
N ALA A 251 -21.94 17.61 -18.21
CA ALA A 251 -22.49 17.15 -19.49
C ALA A 251 -24.02 17.02 -19.46
N VAL A 252 -24.60 16.56 -18.36
CA VAL A 252 -26.06 16.42 -18.19
C VAL A 252 -26.71 17.80 -17.98
N ALA A 253 -27.95 18.06 -18.39
CA ALA A 253 -28.61 19.35 -18.18
C ALA A 253 -29.02 19.58 -16.72
N GLU A 254 -28.90 20.82 -16.22
CA GLU A 254 -29.02 21.15 -14.79
C GLU A 254 -30.32 20.68 -14.11
N HIS A 255 -31.45 20.76 -14.81
CA HIS A 255 -32.77 20.42 -14.27
C HIS A 255 -33.00 18.93 -13.99
N VAL A 256 -32.19 18.04 -14.56
CA VAL A 256 -32.29 16.58 -14.31
C VAL A 256 -31.13 16.04 -13.46
N ARG A 257 -30.15 16.87 -13.09
CA ARG A 257 -28.97 16.41 -12.33
C ARG A 257 -29.35 16.01 -10.90
N PRO A 258 -28.64 15.03 -10.30
CA PRO A 258 -28.65 14.84 -8.85
C PRO A 258 -28.22 16.12 -8.11
N PRO A 259 -28.52 16.25 -6.81
CA PRO A 259 -28.10 17.40 -6.02
C PRO A 259 -26.58 17.63 -6.12
N GLY A 260 -26.17 18.84 -6.49
CA GLY A 260 -24.75 19.22 -6.65
C GLY A 260 -23.84 18.78 -5.50
N PRO A 261 -24.23 18.94 -4.21
CA PRO A 261 -23.42 18.48 -3.09
C PRO A 261 -23.07 16.98 -3.11
N ALA A 262 -23.94 16.11 -3.63
CA ALA A 262 -23.68 14.68 -3.71
C ALA A 262 -22.52 14.37 -4.66
N VAL A 263 -22.50 15.02 -5.83
CA VAL A 263 -21.43 14.87 -6.83
C VAL A 263 -20.16 15.57 -6.36
N ASP A 264 -20.27 16.78 -5.82
CA ASP A 264 -19.12 17.58 -5.40
C ASP A 264 -18.36 16.94 -4.22
N GLN A 265 -19.04 16.23 -3.30
CA GLN A 265 -18.40 15.48 -2.22
C GLN A 265 -17.53 14.33 -2.76
N VAL A 266 -18.05 13.54 -3.69
CA VAL A 266 -17.28 12.46 -4.35
C VAL A 266 -16.04 13.05 -5.02
N ARG A 267 -16.21 14.14 -5.79
CA ARG A 267 -15.08 14.76 -6.49
C ARG A 267 -13.99 15.27 -5.55
N ARG A 268 -14.35 15.91 -4.43
CA ARG A 268 -13.39 16.37 -3.40
C ARG A 268 -12.64 15.23 -2.72
N VAL A 269 -13.28 14.11 -2.44
CA VAL A 269 -12.59 12.96 -1.82
C VAL A 269 -11.67 12.27 -2.82
N VAL A 270 -12.04 12.22 -4.11
CA VAL A 270 -11.12 11.76 -5.15
C VAL A 270 -9.90 12.69 -5.27
N ASP A 271 -10.03 14.01 -5.10
CA ASP A 271 -8.86 14.91 -5.03
C ASP A 271 -7.94 14.58 -3.85
N ARG A 272 -8.52 14.25 -2.69
CA ARG A 272 -7.76 13.79 -1.52
C ARG A 272 -7.06 12.46 -1.79
N TYR A 273 -7.74 11.51 -2.43
CA TYR A 273 -7.14 10.25 -2.86
C TYR A 273 -5.97 10.49 -3.81
N LEU A 274 -6.12 11.39 -4.80
CA LEU A 274 -5.05 11.75 -5.73
C LEU A 274 -3.87 12.38 -5.01
N ALA A 275 -4.11 13.34 -4.11
CA ALA A 275 -3.05 13.99 -3.32
C ALA A 275 -2.22 12.99 -2.53
N THR A 276 -2.87 11.95 -2.01
CA THR A 276 -2.24 10.85 -1.29
C THR A 276 -1.53 9.86 -2.21
N ALA A 277 -2.20 9.37 -3.25
CA ALA A 277 -1.73 8.27 -4.09
C ALA A 277 -0.59 8.70 -5.03
N THR A 278 -0.53 9.99 -5.39
CA THR A 278 0.57 10.55 -6.19
C THR A 278 1.69 11.13 -5.34
N ALA A 279 1.64 11.07 -4.00
CA ALA A 279 2.71 11.57 -3.13
C ALA A 279 3.99 10.75 -3.36
N GLY A 280 4.92 11.28 -4.17
CA GLY A 280 6.14 10.61 -4.61
C GLY A 280 6.25 10.36 -6.12
N HIS A 281 5.22 10.69 -6.90
CA HIS A 281 5.23 10.70 -8.38
C HIS A 281 5.22 12.14 -8.90
N ASP A 282 6.18 12.95 -8.42
CA ASP A 282 6.33 14.37 -8.74
C ASP A 282 6.96 14.55 -10.14
N GLY A 283 6.22 14.17 -11.19
CA GLY A 283 6.46 14.64 -12.55
C GLY A 283 5.40 15.69 -12.92
N PRO A 284 5.74 16.77 -13.65
CA PRO A 284 4.75 17.78 -14.03
C PRO A 284 3.60 17.11 -14.79
N ALA A 285 2.36 17.27 -14.31
CA ALA A 285 1.16 16.80 -15.01
C ALA A 285 0.91 17.60 -16.31
N GLU A 286 1.57 18.76 -16.45
CA GLU A 286 1.36 19.72 -17.53
C GLU A 286 1.98 19.30 -18.87
N GLU A 287 2.90 18.32 -18.88
CA GLU A 287 3.58 17.87 -20.10
C GLU A 287 2.93 16.63 -20.75
N GLU A 288 1.97 16.01 -20.08
CA GLU A 288 1.29 14.80 -20.56
C GLU A 288 -0.07 15.12 -21.18
N GLU A 289 -0.33 14.59 -22.37
CA GLU A 289 -1.62 14.73 -23.04
C GLU A 289 -2.74 14.10 -22.19
N PRO A 290 -3.89 14.74 -21.94
CA PRO A 290 -4.96 14.16 -21.13
C PRO A 290 -5.62 12.95 -21.81
N PRO A 291 -6.24 12.04 -21.05
CA PRO A 291 -7.03 10.96 -21.65
C PRO A 291 -8.21 11.51 -22.47
N PRO A 292 -8.73 10.75 -23.45
CA PRO A 292 -9.83 11.20 -24.30
C PRO A 292 -11.04 11.61 -23.45
N PRO A 293 -11.79 12.65 -23.83
CA PRO A 293 -12.97 13.08 -23.08
C PRO A 293 -13.99 11.93 -22.99
N PRO A 294 -14.70 11.79 -21.86
CA PRO A 294 -15.73 10.78 -21.77
C PRO A 294 -16.84 11.10 -22.77
N GLU A 295 -17.19 10.10 -23.57
CA GLU A 295 -18.16 10.28 -24.64
C GLU A 295 -19.56 10.62 -24.09
N VAL A 296 -20.32 11.45 -24.81
CA VAL A 296 -21.71 11.79 -24.47
C VAL A 296 -22.73 11.17 -25.43
N GLY A 297 -22.27 10.55 -26.52
CA GLY A 297 -23.14 10.07 -27.61
C GLY A 297 -24.17 9.04 -27.14
N ARG A 298 -23.78 8.11 -26.27
CA ARG A 298 -24.72 7.13 -25.69
C ARG A 298 -25.75 7.77 -24.75
N LEU A 299 -25.38 8.83 -24.03
CA LEU A 299 -26.32 9.56 -23.18
C LEU A 299 -27.35 10.30 -24.03
N ALA A 300 -26.90 10.97 -25.10
CA ALA A 300 -27.78 11.62 -26.07
C ALA A 300 -28.74 10.62 -26.75
N ALA A 301 -28.24 9.45 -27.14
CA ALA A 301 -29.04 8.39 -27.76
C ALA A 301 -30.12 7.83 -26.81
N ALA A 302 -29.88 7.86 -25.50
CA ALA A 302 -30.86 7.47 -24.47
C ALA A 302 -31.87 8.60 -24.13
N GLY A 303 -31.85 9.71 -24.88
CA GLY A 303 -32.74 10.85 -24.67
C GLY A 303 -32.40 11.70 -23.45
N MET A 304 -31.21 11.53 -22.85
CA MET A 304 -30.80 12.30 -21.69
C MET A 304 -30.58 13.77 -22.09
N PRO A 305 -31.21 14.75 -21.42
CA PRO A 305 -30.96 16.16 -21.67
C PRO A 305 -29.50 16.52 -21.39
N LEU A 306 -28.81 17.08 -22.38
CA LEU A 306 -27.39 17.48 -22.27
C LEU A 306 -27.25 19.01 -22.18
N ALA A 307 -26.18 19.44 -21.52
CA ALA A 307 -25.74 20.82 -21.47
C ALA A 307 -25.15 21.28 -22.82
N ASP A 308 -24.89 22.58 -22.93
CA ASP A 308 -24.27 23.17 -24.11
C ASP A 308 -22.88 22.56 -24.40
N ALA A 309 -22.62 22.25 -25.67
CA ALA A 309 -21.38 21.60 -26.10
C ALA A 309 -20.12 22.46 -25.86
N GLY A 310 -20.24 23.79 -25.82
CA GLY A 310 -19.15 24.69 -25.43
C GLY A 310 -18.84 24.59 -23.94
N SER A 311 -19.87 24.63 -23.10
CA SER A 311 -19.74 24.44 -21.64
C SER A 311 -19.13 23.09 -21.26
N TRP A 312 -19.52 22.02 -21.96
CA TRP A 312 -18.96 20.69 -21.77
C TRP A 312 -17.46 20.65 -22.11
N ARG A 313 -17.06 21.22 -23.26
CA ARG A 313 -15.66 21.28 -23.68
C ARG A 313 -14.79 22.05 -22.67
N CYS A 314 -15.26 23.20 -22.22
CA CYS A 314 -14.56 23.98 -21.19
C CYS A 314 -14.37 23.17 -19.89
N ALA A 315 -15.41 22.47 -19.42
CA ALA A 315 -15.34 21.66 -18.21
C ALA A 315 -14.36 20.47 -18.34
N VAL A 316 -14.25 19.86 -19.54
CA VAL A 316 -13.26 18.81 -19.82
C VAL A 316 -11.84 19.38 -19.78
N GLU A 317 -11.62 20.55 -20.39
CA GLU A 317 -10.32 21.23 -20.40
C GLU A 317 -9.88 21.59 -18.97
N GLU A 318 -10.79 22.15 -18.15
CA GLU A 318 -10.53 22.44 -16.74
C GLU A 318 -10.21 21.17 -15.92
N ALA A 319 -10.80 20.03 -16.27
CA ALA A 319 -10.56 18.75 -15.60
C ALA A 319 -9.28 18.03 -16.07
N ALA A 320 -8.63 18.47 -17.14
CA ALA A 320 -7.50 17.78 -17.76
C ALA A 320 -6.36 17.43 -16.77
N PRO A 321 -5.87 18.34 -15.89
CA PRO A 321 -4.79 18.02 -14.97
C PRO A 321 -5.13 16.89 -13.98
N ARG A 322 -6.39 16.86 -13.52
CA ARG A 322 -6.90 15.80 -12.63
C ARG A 322 -6.96 14.46 -13.36
N ARG A 323 -7.43 14.46 -14.61
CA ARG A 323 -7.56 13.25 -15.43
C ARG A 323 -6.19 12.67 -15.82
N VAL A 324 -5.18 13.49 -16.08
CA VAL A 324 -3.79 13.04 -16.26
C VAL A 324 -3.28 12.30 -15.02
N ARG A 325 -3.50 12.85 -13.82
CA ARG A 325 -3.10 12.18 -12.56
C ARG A 325 -3.79 10.85 -12.34
N LEU A 326 -5.08 10.75 -12.67
CA LEU A 326 -5.82 9.49 -12.61
C LEU A 326 -5.26 8.48 -13.62
N ARG A 327 -4.98 8.90 -14.86
CA ARG A 327 -4.39 8.02 -15.87
C ARG A 327 -3.07 7.42 -15.40
N ARG A 328 -2.18 8.24 -14.82
CA ARG A 328 -0.92 7.73 -14.24
C ARG A 328 -1.16 6.63 -13.22
N LEU A 329 -2.13 6.79 -12.33
CA LEU A 329 -2.46 5.74 -11.34
C LEU A 329 -3.02 4.47 -11.98
N VAL A 330 -3.78 4.58 -13.08
CA VAL A 330 -4.33 3.45 -13.84
C VAL A 330 -3.20 2.70 -14.55
N GLU A 331 -2.31 3.42 -15.24
CA GLU A 331 -1.15 2.86 -15.94
C GLU A 331 -0.13 2.24 -14.95
N ASP A 332 0.11 2.89 -13.81
CA ASP A 332 0.93 2.35 -12.72
C ASP A 332 0.35 1.08 -12.11
N ALA A 333 -0.98 0.93 -12.11
CA ALA A 333 -1.64 -0.31 -11.75
C ALA A 333 -1.50 -1.41 -12.83
N GLY A 334 -1.08 -1.04 -14.05
CA GLY A 334 -0.88 -1.94 -15.19
C GLY A 334 -2.12 -2.11 -16.07
N TRP A 335 -3.02 -1.12 -16.07
CA TRP A 335 -4.22 -1.10 -16.89
C TRP A 335 -4.19 0.07 -17.85
N ASP A 336 -4.89 -0.08 -18.97
CA ASP A 336 -5.11 1.01 -19.92
C ASP A 336 -6.34 1.82 -19.50
N TRP A 337 -6.39 3.10 -19.86
CA TRP A 337 -7.51 3.99 -19.51
C TRP A 337 -8.86 3.50 -20.07
N GLU A 338 -8.84 2.86 -21.24
CA GLU A 338 -10.02 2.34 -21.95
C GLU A 338 -10.32 0.85 -21.66
N ALA A 339 -9.58 0.23 -20.74
CA ALA A 339 -9.82 -1.16 -20.30
C ALA A 339 -11.20 -1.32 -19.65
#